data_AF-A0A5E7G0T6-F1
#
_entry.id   AF-A0A5E7G0T6-F1
#
_cell.length_a   1.000
_cell.length_b   1.000
_cell.length_c   1.000
_cell.angle_alpha   90.00
_cell.angle_beta   90.00
_cell.angle_gamma   90.00
#
_symmetry.space_group_name_H-M   'P 1'
#
loop_
_entity.id
_entity.type
_entity.pdbx_description
1 polymer ?
#
loop_
_entity_poly.entity_id
_entity_poly.type
_entity_poly.pdbx_seq_one_letter_code
_entity_poly.pdbx_strand_id
1 'polypeptide(L)'
;MGNLIALTRNNLHELEAIERLAGSLGTDRFGALTLQLAYEYPVKIEEPYLSIPKLRHSSIIGMSDSPFQALRVVCEVVISRVPELLKVLSYRHRHENRTTVPYGLWLALLERADGDLSLIEPTSSRAVAGRLPKDVVATCYDLIAKNQAMLDHEFLLACQLEGLSASEAVESLIAHRWVTRDSGLDK
;
A
#
# COMPACT_ATOMS: atom_id res chain seq x y z
N MET A 1 8.84 7.57 18.50
CA MET A 1 7.75 7.39 17.51
C MET A 1 8.07 8.30 16.33
N GLY A 2 8.00 7.78 15.11
CA GLY A 2 8.15 8.60 13.91
C GLY A 2 7.09 9.70 13.82
N ASN A 3 7.46 10.84 13.23
CA ASN A 3 6.53 11.94 13.00
C ASN A 3 5.66 11.67 11.78
N LEU A 4 4.34 11.77 11.95
CA LEU A 4 3.38 11.72 10.84
C LEU A 4 3.52 12.98 9.99
N ILE A 5 3.71 12.78 8.69
CA ILE A 5 3.60 13.81 7.65
C ILE A 5 2.29 13.56 6.90
N ALA A 6 1.49 14.62 6.75
CA ALA A 6 0.27 14.59 5.96
C ALA A 6 0.52 15.23 4.59
N LEU A 7 -0.21 14.77 3.57
CA LEU A 7 -0.33 15.53 2.33
C LEU A 7 -1.14 16.80 2.57
N THR A 8 -0.56 17.92 2.19
CA THR A 8 -1.09 19.27 2.31
C THR A 8 -0.70 20.06 1.07
N ARG A 9 -1.07 21.34 1.01
CA ARG A 9 -0.66 22.22 -0.10
C ARG A 9 0.87 22.41 -0.18
N ASN A 10 1.58 22.28 0.95
CA ASN A 10 3.02 22.56 1.00
C ASN A 10 3.86 21.48 0.32
N ASN A 11 3.39 20.23 0.30
CA ASN A 11 4.04 19.08 -0.33
C ASN A 11 3.21 18.52 -1.50
N LEU A 12 2.32 19.34 -2.08
CA LEU A 12 1.54 18.96 -3.26
C LEU A 12 2.43 18.69 -4.48
N HIS A 13 3.49 19.47 -4.65
CA HIS A 13 4.44 19.32 -5.75
C HIS A 13 5.14 17.95 -5.74
N GLU A 14 5.41 17.39 -4.56
CA GLU A 14 5.98 16.05 -4.39
C GLU A 14 5.00 14.98 -4.90
N LEU A 15 3.73 15.10 -4.50
CA LEU A 15 2.68 14.21 -4.99
C LEU A 15 2.57 14.28 -6.51
N GLU A 16 2.52 15.49 -7.08
CA GLU A 16 2.44 15.70 -8.53
C GLU A 16 3.65 15.13 -9.28
N ALA A 17 4.86 15.18 -8.69
CA ALA A 17 6.05 14.58 -9.27
C ALA A 17 5.94 13.05 -9.35
N ILE A 18 5.48 12.42 -8.28
CA ILE A 18 5.28 10.96 -8.25
C ILE A 18 4.14 10.53 -9.15
N GLU A 19 3.05 11.31 -9.26
CA GLU A 19 1.96 11.07 -10.22
C GLU A 19 2.48 11.15 -11.67
N ARG A 20 3.31 12.15 -11.99
CA ARG A 20 3.95 12.26 -13.31
C ARG A 20 4.88 11.07 -13.60
N LEU A 21 5.66 10.64 -12.61
CA LEU A 21 6.52 9.46 -12.73
C LEU A 21 5.70 8.18 -12.97
N ALA A 22 4.60 8.00 -12.25
CA ALA A 22 3.70 6.87 -12.45
C ALA A 22 3.06 6.91 -13.84
N GLY A 23 2.64 8.10 -14.29
CA GLY A 23 2.09 8.31 -15.63
C GLY A 23 3.10 8.03 -16.75
N SER A 24 4.37 8.38 -16.57
CA SER A 24 5.42 8.14 -17.59
C SER A 24 5.88 6.68 -17.64
N LEU A 25 5.94 6.00 -16.51
CA LEU A 25 6.35 4.60 -16.42
C LEU A 25 5.21 3.63 -16.75
N GLY A 26 3.96 4.01 -16.47
CA GLY A 26 2.82 3.10 -16.44
C GLY A 26 2.80 2.23 -15.18
N THR A 27 1.63 1.64 -14.91
CA THR A 27 1.32 0.91 -13.66
C THR A 27 2.36 -0.15 -13.29
N ASP A 28 2.72 -1.04 -14.23
CA ASP A 28 3.58 -2.19 -13.93
C ASP A 28 5.01 -1.77 -13.59
N ARG A 29 5.58 -0.83 -14.36
CA ARG A 29 6.95 -0.35 -14.15
C ARG A 29 7.05 0.51 -12.90
N PHE A 30 6.04 1.34 -12.62
CA PHE A 30 5.97 2.10 -11.37
C PHE A 30 5.85 1.15 -10.15
N GLY A 31 5.01 0.12 -10.25
CA GLY A 31 4.89 -0.93 -9.23
C GLY A 31 6.22 -1.65 -8.98
N ALA A 32 6.94 -2.03 -10.04
CA ALA A 32 8.25 -2.66 -9.92
C ALA A 32 9.29 -1.74 -9.27
N LEU A 33 9.35 -0.47 -9.70
CA LEU A 33 10.27 0.52 -9.14
C LEU A 33 10.02 0.76 -7.65
N THR A 34 8.76 1.00 -7.27
CA THR A 34 8.37 1.26 -5.88
C THR A 34 8.67 0.06 -4.98
N LEU A 35 8.43 -1.17 -5.46
CA LEU A 35 8.80 -2.40 -4.75
C LEU A 35 10.30 -2.58 -4.62
N GLN A 36 11.07 -2.33 -5.67
CA GLN A 36 12.53 -2.42 -5.63
C GLN A 36 13.08 -1.48 -4.55
N LEU A 37 12.67 -0.21 -4.57
CA LEU A 37 13.07 0.77 -3.55
C LEU A 37 12.63 0.33 -2.16
N ALA A 38 11.44 -0.27 -2.03
CA ALA A 38 10.95 -0.78 -0.76
C ALA A 38 11.78 -1.94 -0.19
N TYR A 39 12.46 -2.74 -1.02
CA TYR A 39 13.36 -3.80 -0.54
C TYR A 39 14.76 -3.26 -0.20
N GLU A 40 15.25 -2.30 -0.98
CA GLU A 40 16.57 -1.69 -0.79
C GLU A 40 16.59 -0.73 0.41
N TYR A 41 15.47 -0.06 0.71
CA TYR A 41 15.41 0.96 1.75
C TYR A 41 15.54 0.35 3.17
N PRO A 42 16.47 0.84 4.01
CA PRO A 42 16.66 0.38 5.38
C PRO A 42 15.67 1.07 6.33
N VAL A 43 14.46 0.52 6.41
CA VAL A 43 13.35 1.03 7.23
C VAL A 43 13.70 1.08 8.72
N LYS A 44 13.39 2.20 9.38
CA LYS A 44 13.53 2.41 10.84
C LYS A 44 12.17 2.70 11.46
N ILE A 45 11.94 2.30 12.71
CA ILE A 45 10.63 2.49 13.37
C ILE A 45 10.43 3.96 13.77
N GLU A 46 11.52 4.67 14.05
CA GLU A 46 11.53 6.04 14.54
C GLU A 46 11.52 7.09 13.43
N GLU A 47 11.62 6.68 12.16
CA GLU A 47 11.65 7.64 11.05
C GLU A 47 10.28 8.28 10.79
N PRO A 48 10.24 9.50 10.24
CA PRO A 48 8.99 10.10 9.78
C PRO A 48 8.32 9.24 8.72
N TYR A 49 7.00 9.29 8.66
CA TYR A 49 6.22 8.55 7.66
C TYR A 49 5.17 9.46 7.04
N LEU A 50 4.88 9.20 5.77
CA LEU A 50 3.88 9.95 5.01
C LEU A 50 2.59 9.14 4.95
N SER A 51 1.50 9.74 5.43
CA SER A 51 0.15 9.20 5.22
C SER A 51 -0.41 9.73 3.91
N ILE A 52 -0.74 8.82 3.00
CA ILE A 52 -1.18 9.15 1.65
C ILE A 52 -2.65 8.73 1.51
N PRO A 53 -3.60 9.68 1.42
CA PRO A 53 -4.98 9.38 1.05
C PRO A 53 -5.12 9.08 -0.45
N LYS A 54 -6.06 8.21 -0.78
CA LYS A 54 -6.53 8.00 -2.15
C LYS A 54 -7.42 9.16 -2.58
N LEU A 55 -7.23 9.66 -3.80
CA LEU A 55 -8.09 10.67 -4.40
C LEU A 55 -9.48 10.07 -4.70
N ARG A 56 -10.48 10.45 -3.90
CA ARG A 56 -11.89 10.08 -4.11
C ARG A 56 -12.79 11.28 -4.39
N HIS A 57 -12.33 12.48 -4.03
CA HIS A 57 -13.08 13.72 -4.18
C HIS A 57 -12.12 14.88 -4.39
N SER A 58 -12.51 15.87 -5.18
CA SER A 58 -11.69 17.03 -5.55
C SER A 58 -11.28 17.92 -4.36
N SER A 59 -11.98 17.81 -3.23
CA SER A 59 -11.66 18.54 -1.99
C SER A 59 -10.54 17.90 -1.16
N ILE A 60 -10.05 16.72 -1.54
CA ILE A 60 -8.99 15.99 -0.83
C ILE A 60 -7.74 16.01 -1.71
N ILE A 61 -6.62 16.47 -1.15
CA ILE A 61 -5.31 16.24 -1.76
C ILE A 61 -4.98 14.77 -1.55
N GLY A 62 -4.94 14.00 -2.65
CA GLY A 62 -4.71 12.57 -2.59
C GLY A 62 -4.23 12.01 -3.92
N MET A 63 -3.76 10.77 -3.86
CA MET A 63 -3.11 10.07 -4.97
C MET A 63 -4.13 9.33 -5.85
N SER A 64 -3.93 9.34 -7.16
CA SER A 64 -4.71 8.60 -8.14
C SER A 64 -4.61 7.08 -7.91
N ASP A 65 -5.57 6.32 -8.46
CA ASP A 65 -5.75 4.91 -8.07
C ASP A 65 -4.52 4.03 -8.30
N SER A 66 -3.95 4.05 -9.50
CA SER A 66 -2.83 3.17 -9.88
C SER A 66 -1.58 3.33 -8.99
N PRO A 67 -0.99 4.54 -8.85
CA PRO A 67 0.16 4.73 -7.96
C PRO A 67 -0.20 4.49 -6.49
N PHE A 68 -1.44 4.79 -6.09
CA PHE A 68 -1.90 4.49 -4.73
C PHE A 68 -1.92 2.98 -4.45
N GLN A 69 -2.36 2.14 -5.39
CA GLN A 69 -2.30 0.68 -5.20
C GLN A 69 -0.87 0.18 -5.11
N ALA A 70 0.05 0.68 -5.94
CA ALA A 70 1.47 0.34 -5.84
C ALA A 70 2.05 0.67 -4.44
N LEU A 71 1.73 1.85 -3.90
CA LEU A 71 2.18 2.24 -2.56
C LEU A 71 1.46 1.48 -1.43
N ARG A 72 0.25 0.93 -1.66
CA ARG A 72 -0.35 -0.03 -0.72
C ARG A 72 0.43 -1.33 -0.65
N VAL A 73 0.86 -1.86 -1.79
CA VAL A 73 1.72 -3.06 -1.82
C VAL A 73 3.02 -2.79 -1.07
N VAL A 74 3.65 -1.63 -1.32
CA VAL A 74 4.86 -1.20 -0.58
C VAL A 74 4.62 -1.15 0.92
N CYS A 75 3.49 -0.59 1.37
CA CYS A 75 3.15 -0.53 2.79
C CYS A 75 3.11 -1.93 3.42
N GLU A 76 2.48 -2.90 2.75
CA GLU A 76 2.46 -4.30 3.22
C GLU A 76 3.86 -4.93 3.25
N VAL A 77 4.68 -4.70 2.23
CA VAL A 77 6.06 -5.21 2.16
C VAL A 77 6.90 -4.64 3.30
N VAL A 78 6.79 -3.34 3.55
CA VAL A 78 7.50 -2.66 4.63
C VAL A 78 7.08 -3.21 5.99
N ILE A 79 5.78 -3.42 6.23
CA ILE A 79 5.28 -4.03 7.47
C ILE A 79 5.74 -5.48 7.60
N SER A 80 5.74 -6.26 6.52
CA SER A 80 6.23 -7.63 6.55
C SER A 80 7.71 -7.72 6.91
N ARG A 81 8.51 -6.72 6.52
CA ARG A 81 9.94 -6.63 6.86
C ARG A 81 10.17 -6.13 8.28
N VAL A 82 9.33 -5.20 8.76
CA VAL A 82 9.41 -4.59 10.09
C VAL A 82 8.03 -4.60 10.76
N PRO A 83 7.60 -5.74 11.33
CA PRO A 83 6.26 -5.88 11.92
C PRO A 83 5.97 -4.90 13.07
N GLU A 84 7.01 -4.41 13.74
CA GLU A 84 6.92 -3.43 14.82
C GLU A 84 6.31 -2.10 14.38
N LEU A 85 6.30 -1.81 13.07
CA LEU A 85 5.59 -0.66 12.52
C LEU A 85 4.09 -0.67 12.83
N LEU A 86 3.50 -1.84 13.12
CA LEU A 86 2.10 -1.93 13.60
C LEU A 86 1.88 -1.28 14.97
N LYS A 87 2.94 -0.90 15.69
CA LYS A 87 2.85 -0.03 16.88
C LYS A 87 2.50 1.41 16.52
N VAL A 88 2.74 1.83 15.27
CA VAL A 88 2.42 3.17 14.75
C VAL A 88 1.02 3.17 14.15
N LEU A 89 0.20 4.15 14.55
CA LEU A 89 -1.23 4.19 14.22
C LEU A 89 -1.49 4.21 12.71
N SER A 90 -0.72 4.94 11.92
CA SER A 90 -0.95 5.05 10.46
C SER A 90 -0.71 3.74 9.72
N TYR A 91 0.31 2.97 10.11
CA TYR A 91 0.53 1.62 9.58
C TYR A 91 -0.54 0.63 10.06
N ARG A 92 -0.98 0.74 11.33
CA ARG A 92 -2.04 -0.11 11.89
C ARG A 92 -3.40 0.12 11.22
N HIS A 93 -3.74 1.38 10.95
CA HIS A 93 -5.03 1.79 10.38
C HIS A 93 -4.94 2.12 8.89
N ARG A 94 -4.04 1.45 8.16
CA ARG A 94 -4.04 1.48 6.69
C ARG A 94 -5.27 0.75 6.15
N HIS A 95 -5.86 1.26 5.07
CA HIS A 95 -7.05 0.69 4.45
C HIS A 95 -7.14 1.09 2.98
N GLU A 96 -8.24 0.72 2.31
CA GLU A 96 -8.47 0.96 0.87
C GLU A 96 -8.31 2.42 0.40
N ASN A 97 -8.33 3.40 1.32
CA ASN A 97 -8.29 4.84 0.99
C ASN A 97 -7.16 5.59 1.67
N ARG A 98 -6.33 4.88 2.43
CA ARG A 98 -5.21 5.48 3.13
C ARG A 98 -4.10 4.45 3.24
N THR A 99 -2.95 4.79 2.66
CA THR A 99 -1.71 4.02 2.81
C THR A 99 -0.69 4.85 3.59
N THR A 100 0.39 4.21 4.02
CA THR A 100 1.50 4.86 4.74
C THR A 100 2.81 4.33 4.21
N VAL A 101 3.76 5.23 3.99
CA VAL A 101 5.12 4.87 3.57
C VAL A 101 6.15 5.57 4.47
N PRO A 102 7.32 4.96 4.70
CA PRO A 102 8.43 5.65 5.32
C PRO A 102 8.80 6.89 4.50
N TYR A 103 9.05 8.03 5.15
CA TYR A 103 9.27 9.27 4.43
C TYR A 103 10.57 9.24 3.61
N GLY A 104 11.61 8.55 4.09
CA GLY A 104 12.82 8.41 3.28
C GLY A 104 12.61 7.55 2.02
N LEU A 105 11.67 6.59 2.04
CA LEU A 105 11.27 5.85 0.84
C LEU A 105 10.52 6.76 -0.14
N TRP A 106 9.65 7.65 0.38
CA TRP A 106 8.99 8.67 -0.43
C TRP A 106 10.01 9.62 -1.10
N LEU A 107 11.02 10.08 -0.35
CA LEU A 107 12.10 10.89 -0.90
C LEU A 107 12.91 10.14 -1.97
N ALA A 108 13.22 8.86 -1.76
CA ALA A 108 13.91 8.05 -2.77
C ALA A 108 13.07 7.91 -4.06
N LEU A 109 11.75 7.89 -3.97
CA LEU A 109 10.86 7.94 -5.15
C LEU A 109 10.89 9.31 -5.83
N LEU A 110 10.93 10.41 -5.07
CA LEU A 110 11.05 11.76 -5.62
C LEU A 110 12.37 11.95 -6.37
N GLU A 111 13.48 11.44 -5.84
CA GLU A 111 14.77 11.45 -6.56
C GLU A 111 14.68 10.76 -7.93
N ARG A 112 13.85 9.72 -8.07
CA ARG A 112 13.58 9.08 -9.36
C ARG A 112 12.66 9.88 -10.26
N ALA A 113 11.78 10.70 -9.69
CA ALA A 113 10.88 11.58 -10.44
C ALA A 113 11.61 12.84 -10.97
N ASP A 114 12.60 13.32 -10.21
CA ASP A 114 13.42 14.49 -10.55
C ASP A 114 14.67 14.14 -11.36
N GLY A 115 15.09 12.87 -11.33
CA GLY A 115 16.16 12.35 -12.17
C GLY A 115 15.77 12.32 -13.66
N ASP A 116 16.77 12.50 -14.53
CA ASP A 116 16.59 12.40 -15.98
C ASP A 116 16.11 10.98 -16.35
N LEU A 117 14.83 10.87 -16.74
CA LEU A 117 14.16 9.60 -17.07
C LEU A 117 14.83 8.85 -18.24
N SER A 118 15.77 9.50 -18.94
CA SER A 118 16.61 8.91 -19.98
C SER A 118 17.65 7.90 -19.46
N LEU A 119 17.96 7.91 -18.16
CA LEU A 119 18.87 6.94 -17.51
C LEU A 119 18.18 5.68 -17.01
N ILE A 120 16.85 5.62 -17.07
CA ILE A 120 16.14 4.34 -17.01
C ILE A 120 16.33 3.75 -18.40
N GLU A 121 17.48 3.11 -18.64
CA GLU A 121 17.69 2.35 -19.86
C GLU A 121 16.44 1.48 -20.07
N PRO A 122 15.79 1.52 -21.25
CA PRO A 122 14.91 0.44 -21.62
C PRO A 122 15.84 -0.76 -21.64
N THR A 123 15.88 -1.52 -20.55
CA THR A 123 16.81 -2.62 -20.40
C THR A 123 16.52 -3.51 -21.58
N SER A 124 17.49 -3.48 -22.48
CA SER A 124 17.58 -4.30 -23.66
C SER A 124 17.16 -5.70 -23.29
N SER A 125 16.48 -6.37 -24.22
CA SER A 125 16.03 -7.75 -24.16
C SER A 125 17.23 -8.72 -24.04
N ARG A 126 17.99 -8.61 -22.97
CA ARG A 126 19.11 -9.46 -22.59
C ARG A 126 18.91 -9.84 -21.14
N ALA A 127 18.14 -10.92 -21.02
CA ALA A 127 18.07 -11.82 -19.88
C ALA A 127 19.29 -11.73 -18.95
N VAL A 128 19.12 -11.00 -17.85
CA VAL A 128 19.66 -11.45 -16.56
C VAL A 128 18.44 -11.88 -15.77
N ALA A 129 18.37 -13.19 -15.53
CA ALA A 129 17.31 -13.84 -14.78
C ALA A 129 17.38 -13.43 -13.31
N GLY A 130 17.03 -12.18 -13.01
CA GLY A 130 16.56 -11.74 -11.72
C GLY A 130 15.04 -11.66 -11.75
N ARG A 131 14.37 -12.78 -12.03
CA ARG A 131 12.93 -12.87 -11.73
C ARG A 131 12.80 -12.57 -10.24
N LEU A 132 12.17 -11.46 -9.88
CA LEU A 132 11.42 -11.44 -8.64
C LEU A 132 10.55 -12.71 -8.69
N PRO A 133 10.70 -13.64 -7.73
CA PRO A 133 10.04 -14.93 -7.82
C PRO A 133 8.56 -14.67 -8.07
N LYS A 134 7.95 -15.41 -9.01
CA LYS A 134 6.49 -15.31 -9.23
C LYS A 134 5.72 -15.53 -7.92
N ASP A 135 6.35 -16.29 -7.01
CA ASP A 135 5.90 -16.49 -5.64
C ASP A 135 5.86 -15.20 -4.83
N VAL A 136 6.72 -14.20 -5.02
CA VAL A 136 6.71 -12.96 -4.22
C VAL A 136 5.55 -12.05 -4.61
N VAL A 137 5.28 -11.87 -5.91
CA VAL A 137 4.12 -11.05 -6.34
C VAL A 137 2.81 -11.74 -5.96
N ALA A 138 2.72 -13.06 -6.15
CA ALA A 138 1.58 -13.86 -5.69
C ALA A 138 1.45 -13.81 -4.16
N THR A 139 2.56 -13.93 -3.41
CA THR A 139 2.60 -13.83 -1.95
C THR A 139 2.26 -12.42 -1.47
N CYS A 140 2.59 -11.37 -2.21
CA CYS A 140 2.21 -9.98 -1.87
C CYS A 140 0.72 -9.74 -2.13
N TYR A 141 0.15 -10.24 -3.23
CA TYR A 141 -1.30 -10.21 -3.45
C TYR A 141 -2.04 -11.08 -2.40
N ASP A 142 -1.50 -12.24 -2.06
CA ASP A 142 -2.00 -13.10 -0.97
C ASP A 142 -1.87 -12.40 0.38
N LEU A 143 -0.77 -11.70 0.66
CA LEU A 143 -0.57 -10.92 1.87
C LEU A 143 -1.49 -9.70 1.90
N ILE A 144 -1.80 -9.07 0.77
CA ILE A 144 -2.78 -7.99 0.67
C ILE A 144 -4.20 -8.52 0.88
N ALA A 145 -4.54 -9.68 0.33
CA ALA A 145 -5.81 -10.37 0.58
C ALA A 145 -5.92 -10.83 2.05
N LYS A 146 -4.82 -11.33 2.63
CA LYS A 146 -4.72 -11.74 4.05
C LYS A 146 -4.60 -10.56 5.01
N ASN A 147 -4.08 -9.40 4.60
CA ASN A 147 -3.94 -8.18 5.41
C ASN A 147 -5.05 -7.16 5.20
N GLN A 148 -5.88 -7.28 4.16
CA GLN A 148 -7.22 -6.67 4.15
C GLN A 148 -8.08 -7.19 5.30
N ALA A 149 -7.61 -8.22 6.00
CA ALA A 149 -8.17 -8.79 7.19
C ALA A 149 -7.39 -8.44 8.48
N MET A 150 -7.71 -7.29 9.07
CA MET A 150 -8.13 -7.31 10.48
C MET A 150 -9.62 -7.74 10.55
N LEU A 151 -9.94 -8.75 9.75
CA LEU A 151 -11.21 -9.44 9.66
C LEU A 151 -11.07 -10.65 10.60
N ASP A 152 -12.13 -10.91 11.34
CA ASP A 152 -12.15 -11.88 12.42
C ASP A 152 -11.81 -13.28 11.88
N HIS A 153 -10.60 -13.74 12.14
CA HIS A 153 -10.04 -14.96 11.56
C HIS A 153 -10.87 -16.18 11.97
N GLU A 154 -11.42 -16.18 13.18
CA GLU A 154 -12.29 -17.24 13.68
C GLU A 154 -13.63 -17.26 12.91
N PHE A 155 -14.19 -16.10 12.58
CA PHE A 155 -15.42 -16.00 11.78
C PHE A 155 -15.22 -16.54 10.36
N LEU A 156 -14.09 -16.19 9.72
CA LEU A 156 -13.79 -16.68 8.37
C LEU A 156 -13.52 -18.19 8.34
N LEU A 157 -12.88 -18.74 9.37
CA LEU A 157 -12.70 -20.19 9.51
C LEU A 157 -14.02 -20.92 9.74
N ALA A 158 -14.94 -20.35 10.53
CA ALA A 158 -16.27 -20.91 10.73
C ALA A 158 -17.07 -20.97 9.41
N CYS A 159 -17.07 -19.89 8.62
CA CYS A 159 -17.75 -19.88 7.32
C CYS A 159 -17.16 -20.88 6.32
N GLN A 160 -15.84 -21.10 6.34
CA GLN A 160 -15.21 -22.11 5.47
C GLN A 160 -15.56 -23.55 5.90
N LEU A 161 -15.71 -23.81 7.20
CA LEU A 161 -16.20 -25.10 7.70
C LEU A 161 -17.67 -25.36 7.31
N GLU A 162 -18.45 -24.30 7.09
CA GLU A 162 -19.82 -24.35 6.56
C GLU A 162 -19.87 -24.49 5.03
N GLY A 163 -18.72 -24.55 4.36
CA GLY A 163 -18.62 -24.79 2.91
C GLY A 163 -18.71 -23.54 2.04
N LEU A 164 -18.65 -22.34 2.63
CA LEU A 164 -18.65 -21.08 1.88
C LEU A 164 -17.29 -20.83 1.24
N SER A 165 -17.31 -20.28 0.02
CA SER A 165 -16.10 -19.84 -0.65
C SER A 165 -15.47 -18.62 0.04
N ALA A 166 -14.18 -18.38 -0.19
CA ALA A 166 -13.46 -17.27 0.42
C ALA A 166 -14.09 -15.89 0.13
N SER A 167 -14.72 -15.71 -1.04
CA SER A 167 -15.46 -14.49 -1.37
C SER A 167 -16.75 -14.35 -0.58
N GLU A 168 -17.52 -15.44 -0.44
CA GLU A 168 -18.80 -15.45 0.29
C GLU A 168 -18.60 -15.26 1.80
N ALA A 169 -17.52 -15.81 2.35
CA ALA A 169 -17.14 -15.61 3.76
C ALA A 169 -16.81 -14.13 4.06
N VAL A 170 -16.15 -13.44 3.13
CA VAL A 170 -15.83 -12.01 3.25
C VAL A 170 -17.08 -11.16 3.15
N GLU A 171 -17.98 -11.46 2.21
CA GLU A 171 -19.27 -10.77 2.08
C GLU A 171 -20.16 -10.96 3.33
N SER A 172 -20.20 -12.19 3.87
CA SER A 172 -20.93 -12.51 5.10
C SER A 172 -20.40 -11.77 6.31
N LEU A 173 -19.08 -11.60 6.41
CA LEU A 173 -18.44 -10.85 7.49
C LEU A 173 -18.70 -9.33 7.37
N ILE A 174 -18.74 -8.80 6.16
CA ILE A 174 -19.14 -7.41 5.90
C ILE A 174 -20.59 -7.22 6.34
N ALA A 175 -21.50 -8.11 5.94
CA ALA A 175 -22.92 -8.05 6.35
C ALA A 175 -23.09 -8.15 7.89
N HIS A 176 -22.39 -9.09 8.53
CA HIS A 176 -22.43 -9.27 9.99
C HIS A 176 -21.99 -8.02 10.74
N ARG A 177 -20.91 -7.36 10.30
CA ARG A 177 -20.40 -6.11 10.91
C ARG A 177 -21.32 -4.91 10.71
N TRP A 178 -22.14 -4.90 9.66
CA TRP A 178 -23.13 -3.83 9.45
C TRP A 178 -24.34 -4.00 10.39
N VAL A 179 -24.82 -5.23 10.57
CA VAL A 179 -25.92 -5.55 11.50
C VAL A 179 -25.54 -5.30 12.97
N THR A 180 -24.30 -5.59 13.37
CA THR A 180 -23.80 -5.27 14.72
C THR A 180 -23.60 -3.77 14.95
N ARG A 181 -23.47 -2.97 13.88
CA ARG A 181 -23.35 -1.51 13.98
C ARG A 181 -24.71 -0.83 14.15
N ASP A 182 -25.75 -1.32 13.48
CA ASP A 182 -27.10 -0.77 13.60
C ASP A 182 -27.79 -1.18 14.91
N SER A 183 -27.43 -2.33 15.50
CA SER A 183 -27.96 -2.77 16.79
C SER A 183 -27.35 -2.07 18.02
N GLY A 184 -26.39 -1.16 17.82
CA GLY A 184 -25.75 -0.36 18.87
C GLY A 184 -26.38 1.02 19.12
N LEU A 185 -27.47 1.38 18.43
CA LEU A 185 -28.13 2.68 18.55
C LEU A 185 -29.42 2.69 19.38
N ASP A 186 -29.83 1.55 19.94
CA ASP A 186 -30.96 1.44 20.87
C ASP A 186 -30.52 0.86 22.23
N LYS A 187 -29.78 1.64 23.02
CA LYS A 187 -29.79 1.59 24.50
C LYS A 187 -29.41 2.94 25.10
#